data_AF-A0A2T0VDU7-F1
#
_entry.id   AF-A0A2T0VDU7-F1
#
_cell.length_a   1.000
_cell.length_b   1.000
_cell.length_c   1.000
_cell.angle_alpha   90.00
_cell.angle_beta   90.00
_cell.angle_gamma   90.00
#
_symmetry.space_group_name_H-M   'P 1'
#
loop_
_entity.id
_entity.type
_entity.pdbx_description
1 polymer ?
#
loop_
_entity_poly.entity_id
_entity_poly.type
_entity_poly.pdbx_seq_one_letter_code
_entity_poly.pdbx_strand_id
1 'polypeptide(L)' 'MGFVGKGSDWYLIAWCRLRDGLRAFRGDRITEANPLSERAARRPLRAEDLGIVHGELRIVAPAEEPT' A
#
# COMPACT_ATOMS: atom_id res chain seq x y z
N MET A 1 3.90 -2.80 -2.36
CA MET A 1 2.84 -2.24 -1.51
C MET A 1 3.26 -0.83 -1.16
N GLY A 2 2.32 0.11 -1.15
CA GLY A 2 2.56 1.50 -0.74
C GLY A 2 1.63 1.86 0.42
N PHE A 3 1.87 2.98 1.08
CA PHE A 3 0.94 3.53 2.05
C PHE A 3 0.70 5.02 1.76
N VAL A 4 -0.48 5.50 2.16
CA VAL A 4 -0.87 6.91 2.04
C VAL A 4 -1.20 7.42 3.42
N GLY A 5 -0.55 8.50 3.85
CA GLY A 5 -0.91 9.24 5.06
C GLY A 5 -1.81 10.42 4.72
N LYS A 6 -2.90 10.59 5.48
CA LYS A 6 -3.78 11.77 5.43
C LYS A 6 -4.05 12.24 6.86
N GLY A 7 -3.27 13.22 7.33
CA GLY A 7 -3.34 13.66 8.73
C GLY A 7 -2.95 12.52 9.67
N SER A 8 -3.84 12.15 10.60
CA SER A 8 -3.66 11.01 11.52
C SER A 8 -4.00 9.65 10.89
N ASP A 9 -4.66 9.63 9.73
CA ASP A 9 -5.10 8.39 9.10
C ASP A 9 -4.03 7.87 8.15
N TRP A 10 -3.84 6.55 8.14
CA TRP A 10 -3.00 5.87 7.17
C TRP A 10 -3.76 4.78 6.42
N TYR A 11 -3.39 4.56 5.17
CA TYR A 11 -4.00 3.58 4.28
C TYR A 11 -2.93 2.68 3.69
N LEU A 12 -3.10 1.36 3.77
CA LEU A 12 -2.34 0.39 2.99
C LEU A 12 -2.91 0.33 1.57
N ILE A 13 -2.04 0.52 0.58
CA ILE A 13 -2.36 0.30 -0.82
C ILE A 13 -1.80 -1.06 -1.25
N ALA A 14 -2.71 -1.97 -1.61
CA ALA A 14 -2.37 -3.31 -2.04
C ALA A 14 -3.32 -3.84 -3.12
N TRP A 15 -2.85 -4.85 -3.86
CA TRP A 15 -3.69 -5.64 -4.76
C TRP A 15 -4.63 -6.53 -3.95
N CYS A 16 -5.92 -6.44 -4.20
CA CYS A 16 -6.94 -7.24 -3.55
C CYS A 16 -7.37 -8.39 -4.48
N ARG A 17 -7.00 -9.64 -4.14
CA ARG A 17 -7.36 -10.84 -4.93
C ARG A 17 -8.88 -11.03 -5.07
N LEU A 18 -9.66 -10.65 -4.06
CA LEU A 18 -11.13 -10.76 -4.07
C LEU A 18 -11.83 -9.78 -5.01
N ARG A 19 -11.13 -8.71 -5.40
CA ARG A 19 -11.67 -7.65 -6.27
C ARG A 19 -10.90 -7.53 -7.58
N ASP A 20 -9.89 -8.36 -7.76
CA ASP A 20 -8.98 -8.35 -8.91
C ASP A 20 -8.49 -6.94 -9.27
N GLY A 21 -8.04 -6.19 -8.26
CA GLY A 21 -7.74 -4.77 -8.44
C GLY A 21 -6.98 -4.15 -7.27
N LEU A 22 -6.51 -2.92 -7.46
CA LEU A 22 -5.92 -2.10 -6.41
C LEU A 22 -6.97 -1.61 -5.43
N ARG A 23 -6.63 -1.58 -4.14
CA ARG A 23 -7.50 -1.06 -3.10
C ARG A 23 -6.73 -0.40 -1.97
N ALA A 24 -7.36 0.61 -1.39
CA ALA A 24 -6.92 1.26 -0.16
C ALA A 24 -7.63 0.63 1.04
N PHE A 25 -6.84 0.17 2.00
CA PHE A 25 -7.30 -0.37 3.28
C PHE A 25 -6.93 0.61 4.37
N ARG A 26 -7.93 1.13 5.08
CA ARG A 26 -7.67 2.00 6.24
C ARG A 26 -6.98 1.19 7.33
N GLY A 27 -5.84 1.69 7.78
CA GLY A 27 -5.02 1.03 8.78
C GLY A 27 -5.71 0.79 10.12
N ASP A 28 -6.50 1.76 10.56
CA ASP A 28 -7.31 1.67 11.79
C ASP A 28 -8.45 0.64 11.70
N ARG A 29 -8.74 0.10 10.52
CA ARG A 29 -9.75 -0.94 10.30
C ARG A 29 -9.16 -2.32 10.04
N ILE A 30 -7.84 -2.46 9.99
CA ILE A 30 -7.18 -3.75 9.81
C ILE A 30 -7.06 -4.42 11.18
N THR A 31 -7.75 -5.55 11.36
CA THR A 31 -7.74 -6.31 12.62
C THR A 31 -6.58 -7.30 12.70
N GLU A 32 -6.18 -7.88 11.56
CA GLU A 32 -5.09 -8.85 11.47
C GLU A 32 -4.43 -8.82 10.07
N ALA A 33 -3.18 -9.27 10.00
CA ALA A 33 -2.46 -9.49 8.75
C ALA A 33 -1.66 -10.79 8.85
N ASN A 34 -1.99 -11.75 7.98
CA ASN A 34 -1.33 -13.06 7.94
C ASN A 34 -0.41 -13.14 6.72
N PRO A 35 0.92 -13.29 6.89
CA PRO A 35 1.84 -13.44 5.78
C PRO A 35 1.59 -14.77 5.05
N LEU A 36 1.65 -14.72 3.72
CA LEU A 36 1.57 -15.91 2.89
C LEU A 36 2.98 -16.36 2.49
N SER A 37 3.16 -17.67 2.32
CA SER A 37 4.40 -18.24 1.77
C SER A 37 4.61 -17.85 0.29
N GLU A 38 3.52 -17.56 -0.42
CA GLU A 38 3.56 -17.09 -1.80
C GLU A 38 4.15 -15.67 -1.88
N ARG A 39 5.15 -15.50 -2.75
CA ARG A 39 5.64 -14.16 -3.08
C ARG A 39 4.64 -13.46 -4.00
N ALA A 40 4.12 -12.32 -3.54
CA ALA A 40 3.23 -11.49 -4.36
C ALA A 40 3.91 -11.09 -5.69
N ALA A 41 3.24 -11.37 -6.81
CA ALA A 41 3.75 -10.96 -8.12
C ALA A 41 3.98 -9.45 -8.18
N ARG A 42 5.12 -9.04 -8.76
CA ARG A 42 5.45 -7.63 -8.93
C ARG A 42 4.44 -7.01 -9.89
N ARG A 43 3.72 -6.00 -9.41
CA ARG A 43 2.81 -5.19 -10.21
C ARG A 43 3.32 -3.75 -10.16
N PRO A 44 3.56 -3.11 -11.32
CA PRO A 44 3.89 -1.69 -11.32
C PRO A 44 2.71 -0.93 -10.72
N LEU A 45 3.03 0.03 -9.85
CA LEU A 45 2.05 0.90 -9.22
C LEU A 45 2.29 2.30 -9.78
N ARG A 46 1.30 2.88 -10.45
CA ARG A 46 1.37 4.23 -10.99
C ARG A 46 0.59 5.20 -10.10
N ALA A 47 0.87 6.49 -10.23
CA ALA A 47 0.17 7.51 -9.46
C ALA A 47 -1.32 7.51 -9.79
N GLU A 48 -1.65 7.34 -11.06
CA GLU A 48 -3.02 7.26 -11.59
C GLU A 48 -3.84 6.14 -10.94
N ASP A 49 -3.20 5.03 -10.57
CA ASP A 49 -3.88 3.86 -10.01
C ASP A 49 -4.39 4.09 -8.57
N LEU A 50 -3.86 5.10 -7.88
CA LEU A 50 -4.17 5.37 -6.47
C LEU A 50 -5.41 6.24 -6.29
N GLY A 51 -5.86 6.95 -7.34
CA GLY A 51 -6.99 7.86 -7.27
C GLY A 51 -6.83 8.96 -6.21
N ILE A 52 -5.59 9.32 -5.85
CA ILE A 52 -5.31 10.39 -4.90
C ILE A 52 -5.59 11.72 -5.60
N VAL A 53 -6.72 12.33 -5.26
CA VAL A 53 -7.10 13.64 -5.80
C VAL A 53 -6.16 14.73 -5.29
N HIS A 54 -5.71 14.64 -4.03
CA HIS A 54 -4.77 15.58 -3.38
C HIS A 54 -3.77 14.81 -2.49
N GLY A 55 -2.47 15.03 -2.69
CA GLY A 55 -1.39 14.45 -1.87
C GLY A 55 -0.08 14.30 -2.66
N GLU A 56 1.06 14.24 -1.96
CA GLU A 56 2.34 13.89 -2.60
C GLU A 56 2.59 12.38 -2.56
N LEU A 57 2.97 11.82 -3.71
CA LEU A 57 3.46 10.45 -3.81
C LEU A 57 4.97 10.43 -3.70
N ARG A 58 5.48 9.68 -2.73
CA ARG A 58 6.91 9.45 -2.56
C ARG A 58 7.19 7.96 -2.54
N ILE A 59 8.21 7.55 -3.31
CA ILE A 59 8.72 6.19 -3.24
C ILE A 59 9.49 6.09 -1.92
N VAL A 60 9.01 5.23 -1.02
CA VAL A 60 9.76 4.85 0.17
C VAL A 60 10.62 3.67 -0.24
N ALA A 61 11.92 3.90 -0.45
CA ALA A 61 12.87 2.81 -0.51
C ALA A 61 12.89 2.13 0.87
N PRO A 62 13.07 0.80 0.95
CA PRO A 62 13.37 0.18 2.25
C PRO A 62 14.57 0.92 2.85
N ALA A 63 14.48 1.29 4.13
CA ALA A 63 15.60 1.89 4.83
C ALA A 63 16.81 0.96 4.65
N GLU A 64 17.92 1.48 4.11
CA GLU A 64 19.20 0.78 4.28
C GLU A 64 19.43 0.68 5.78
N GLU A 65 19.48 -0.54 6.30
CA GLU A 65 19.86 -0.77 7.69
C GLU A 65 21.31 -0.27 7.85
N PRO A 66 21.60 0.63 8.80
CA PRO A 66 22.97 1.08 9.01
C PRO A 66 23.80 -0.09 9.56
N THR A 67 24.87 -0.43 8.83
CA THR A 67 25.92 -1.40 9.19
C THR A 67 26.57 -1.10 10.53
#